data_AF-A0A0A2XN14-F1
#
_entry.id   AF-A0A0A2XN14-F1
#
_cell.length_a   1.000
_cell.length_b   1.000
_cell.length_c   1.000
_cell.angle_alpha   90.00
_cell.angle_beta   90.00
_cell.angle_gamma   90.00
#
_symmetry.space_group_name_H-M   'P 1'
#
loop_
_entity.id
_entity.type
_entity.pdbx_description
1 polymer ?
#
loop_
_entity_poly.entity_id
_entity_poly.type
_entity_poly.pdbx_seq_one_letter_code
_entity_poly.pdbx_strand_id
1 'polypeptide(L)' 'MTPFFDSWSAFWQMGNHGLYVWLSYGISVISVLALVVISHRNKAKILQEIAKDKQRQQRMKQQASTENGL' A
#
# COMPACT_ATOMS: atom_id res chain seq x y z
N MET A 1 -37.68 -11.02 31.68
CA MET A 1 -37.15 -10.97 30.31
C MET A 1 -35.65 -10.81 30.40
N THR A 2 -34.89 -11.86 30.10
CA THR A 2 -33.43 -11.90 30.23
C THR A 2 -32.77 -11.34 28.96
N PRO A 3 -31.88 -10.36 29.04
CA PRO A 3 -31.13 -9.87 27.87
C PRO A 3 -30.19 -10.97 27.35
N PHE A 4 -30.30 -11.29 26.05
CA PHE A 4 -29.61 -12.42 25.40
C PHE A 4 -28.15 -12.13 25.00
N PHE A 5 -27.67 -10.90 25.21
CA PHE A 5 -26.35 -10.47 24.75
C PHE A 5 -25.58 -9.77 25.87
N ASP A 6 -25.30 -10.50 26.95
CA ASP A 6 -24.33 -10.05 27.94
C ASP A 6 -22.92 -10.29 27.39
N SER A 7 -22.26 -9.19 27.05
CA SER A 7 -20.81 -9.03 26.99
C SER A 7 -20.14 -9.20 25.62
N TRP A 8 -19.25 -8.24 25.31
CA TRP A 8 -18.15 -8.32 24.34
C TRP A 8 -17.37 -9.65 24.41
N SER A 9 -17.36 -10.28 25.60
CA SER A 9 -16.83 -11.63 25.84
C SER A 9 -17.55 -12.72 25.02
N ALA A 10 -18.88 -12.67 24.86
CA ALA A 10 -19.62 -13.65 24.05
C ALA A 10 -19.31 -13.53 22.56
N PHE A 11 -18.90 -12.34 22.10
CA PHE A 11 -18.46 -12.11 20.72
C PHE A 11 -17.09 -12.76 20.44
N TRP A 12 -16.22 -12.81 21.45
CA TRP A 12 -14.90 -13.45 21.36
C TRP A 12 -14.94 -14.94 21.75
N GLN A 13 -15.85 -15.33 22.63
CA GLN A 13 -16.06 -16.68 23.15
C GLN A 13 -17.29 -17.38 22.55
N MET A 14 -17.77 -16.95 21.37
CA MET A 14 -18.66 -17.79 20.56
C MET A 14 -17.81 -18.93 20.01
N GLY A 15 -17.52 -19.90 20.89
CA GLY A 15 -16.66 -21.05 20.63
C GLY A 15 -17.00 -21.66 19.28
N ASN A 16 -15.96 -21.94 18.50
CA ASN A 16 -16.04 -22.48 17.13
C ASN A 16 -16.42 -21.49 16.01
N HIS A 17 -16.95 -20.28 16.26
CA HIS A 17 -17.35 -19.34 15.18
C HIS A 17 -16.53 -18.06 15.10
N GLY A 18 -15.94 -17.61 16.22
CA GLY A 18 -15.09 -16.41 16.24
C GLY A 18 -13.86 -16.50 15.31
N LEU A 19 -13.30 -17.71 15.12
CA LEU A 19 -12.16 -17.94 14.22
C LEU A 19 -12.47 -17.62 12.76
N TYR A 20 -13.66 -17.98 12.27
CA TYR A 20 -14.08 -17.72 10.90
C TYR A 20 -14.26 -16.22 10.64
N VAL A 21 -14.83 -15.50 11.62
CA VAL A 21 -15.02 -14.04 11.52
C VAL A 21 -13.67 -13.33 11.51
N TRP A 22 -12.75 -13.73 12.39
CA TRP A 22 -11.39 -13.16 12.44
C TRP A 22 -10.59 -13.44 11.17
N LEU A 23 -10.70 -14.63 10.59
CA LEU A 23 -10.07 -14.94 9.30
C LEU A 23 -10.68 -14.12 8.16
N SER A 24 -12.01 -14.00 8.10
CA SER A 24 -12.69 -13.21 7.07
C SER A 24 -12.32 -11.73 7.16
N TYR A 25 -12.35 -11.14 8.37
CA TYR A 25 -11.89 -9.78 8.62
C TYR A 25 -10.40 -9.63 8.32
N GLY A 26 -9.58 -10.58 8.74
CA GLY A 26 -8.14 -10.59 8.47
C GLY A 26 -7.85 -10.55 6.97
N ILE A 27 -8.50 -11.41 6.19
CA ILE A 27 -8.37 -11.44 4.72
C ILE A 27 -8.81 -10.11 4.12
N SER A 28 -9.96 -9.57 4.55
CA SER A 28 -10.46 -8.27 4.07
C SER A 28 -9.48 -7.13 4.35
N VAL A 29 -8.99 -7.03 5.59
CA VAL A 29 -8.00 -6.03 6.01
C VAL A 29 -6.70 -6.20 5.23
N ILE A 30 -6.23 -7.44 5.03
CA ILE A 30 -5.04 -7.73 4.22
C ILE A 30 -5.25 -7.28 2.77
N SER A 31 -6.42 -7.52 2.16
CA SER A 31 -6.70 -7.09 0.79
C SER A 31 -6.68 -5.56 0.67
N VAL A 32 -7.27 -4.84 1.62
CA VAL A 32 -7.24 -3.37 1.65
C VAL A 32 -5.81 -2.87 1.84
N LEU A 33 -5.07 -3.42 2.80
CA LEU A 33 -3.66 -3.07 3.03
C LEU A 33 -2.80 -3.34 1.79
N ALA A 34 -3.01 -4.47 1.12
CA ALA A 34 -2.30 -4.80 -0.12
C ALA A 34 -2.56 -3.75 -1.21
N LEU A 35 -3.82 -3.34 -1.40
CA LEU A 35 -4.19 -2.28 -2.34
C LEU A 35 -3.55 -0.94 -1.98
N VAL A 36 -3.55 -0.56 -0.69
CA VAL A 36 -2.90 0.66 -0.20
C VAL A 36 -1.39 0.62 -0.47
N VAL A 37 -0.72 -0.48 -0.12
CA VAL A 37 0.71 -0.67 -0.36
C VAL A 37 1.04 -0.61 -1.85
N ILE A 38 0.27 -1.29 -2.70
CA ILE A 38 0.45 -1.25 -4.16
C ILE A 38 0.26 0.16 -4.69
N SER A 39 -0.79 0.87 -4.24
CA SER A 39 -1.06 2.26 -4.63
C SER A 39 0.09 3.21 -4.26
N HIS A 40 0.62 3.09 -3.03
CA HIS A 40 1.77 3.86 -2.59
C HIS A 40 3.04 3.52 -3.40
N ARG A 41 3.30 2.24 -3.69
CA ARG A 41 4.47 1.82 -4.47
C ARG A 41 4.38 2.23 -5.93
N ASN A 42 3.19 2.25 -6.53
CA ASN A 42 3.00 2.69 -7.91
C ASN A 42 3.36 4.18 -8.08
N LYS A 43 2.98 5.04 -7.11
CA LYS A 43 3.41 6.45 -7.11
C LYS A 43 4.93 6.59 -7.06
N ALA A 44 5.60 5.79 -6.21
CA ALA A 44 7.05 5.80 -6.10
C ALA A 44 7.75 5.30 -7.38
N LYS A 45 7.20 4.27 -8.04
CA LYS A 45 7.73 3.75 -9.31
C LYS A 45 7.69 4.80 -10.42
N ILE A 46 6.57 5.50 -10.59
CA ILE A 46 6.44 6.53 -11.64
C ILE A 46 7.46 7.65 -11.42
N LEU A 47 7.63 8.11 -10.18
CA LEU A 47 8.63 9.15 -9.86
C LEU A 47 10.07 8.67 -10.10
N GLN A 48 10.37 7.40 -9.82
CA GLN A 48 11.70 6.83 -10.08
C GLN A 48 12.01 6.70 -11.58
N GLU A 49 11.03 6.35 -12.41
CA GLU A 49 11.21 6.32 -13.86
C GLU A 49 11.47 7.72 -14.43
N ILE A 50 10.67 8.72 -14.01
CA ILE A 50 10.88 10.12 -14.41
C ILE A 50 12.26 10.64 -13.97
N ALA A 51 12.72 10.27 -12.76
CA ALA A 51 14.02 10.68 -12.26
C ALA A 51 15.18 10.11 -13.12
N LYS A 52 15.07 8.83 -13.53
CA LYS A 52 16.07 8.19 -14.41
C LYS A 52 16.12 8.85 -15.79
N ASP A 53 14.98 9.17 -16.37
CA ASP A 53 14.93 9.83 -17.68
C ASP A 53 15.46 11.26 -17.64
N LYS A 54 15.13 12.01 -16.57
CA LYS A 54 15.72 13.35 -16.34
C LYS A 54 17.24 13.29 -16.25
N GLN A 55 17.81 12.31 -15.55
CA GLN A 55 19.25 12.20 -15.40
C GLN A 55 19.97 11.96 -16.73
N ARG A 56 19.38 11.17 -17.64
CA ARG A 56 19.92 10.98 -18.99
C ARG A 56 19.87 12.25 -19.83
N GLN A 57 18.73 12.96 -19.81
CA GLN A 57 18.58 14.22 -20.54
C GLN A 57 19.52 15.31 -20.02
N GLN A 58 19.76 15.39 -18.70
CA GLN A 58 20.69 16.35 -18.12
C GLN A 58 22.13 16.13 -18.60
N ARG A 59 22.58 14.87 -18.71
CA ARG A 59 23.93 14.56 -19.22
C ARG A 59 24.12 15.02 -20.66
N MET A 60 23.12 14.77 -21.52
CA MET A 60 23.15 15.24 -22.92
C MET A 60 23.12 16.76 -23.01
N LYS A 61 22.31 17.45 -22.19
CA LYS A 61 22.30 18.91 -22.13
C LYS A 61 23.64 19.49 -21.67
N GLN A 62 24.29 18.89 -20.67
CA GLN A 62 25.61 19.34 -20.20
C GLN A 62 26.69 19.18 -21.27
N GLN A 63 26.67 18.08 -22.03
CA GLN A 63 27.59 17.87 -23.15
C GLN A 63 27.35 18.90 -24.27
N ALA A 64 26.09 19.12 -24.66
CA ALA A 64 25.74 20.12 -25.67
C ALA A 64 26.03 21.57 -25.25
N SER A 65 26.01 21.87 -23.94
CA SER A 65 26.36 23.20 -23.39
C SER A 65 27.87 23.41 -23.32
N THR A 66 28.64 22.33 -23.17
CA THR A 66 30.11 22.39 -23.11
C THR A 66 30.72 22.49 -24.51
N GLU A 67 30.05 21.94 -25.54
CA GLU A 67 30.48 22.02 -26.95
C GLU A 67 30.16 23.38 -27.61
N ASN A 68 29.07 24.05 -27.24
CA ASN A 68 28.71 25.39 -27.76
C ASN A 68 29.41 26.56 -27.03
N GLY A 69 30.30 26.27 -26.07
CA GLY A 69 31.02 27.26 -25.27
C GLY A 69 32.53 27.37 -25.54
N LEU A 70 33.02 26.63 -26.56
CA LEU A 70 34.38 26.69 -27.09
C LEU A 70 34.35 27.27 -28.50
#